data_AF-A0A949WH12-F1
#
_entry.id   AF-A0A949WH12-F1
#
_cell.length_a   1.000
_cell.length_b   1.000
_cell.length_c   1.000
_cell.angle_alpha   90.00
_cell.angle_beta   90.00
_cell.angle_gamma   90.00
#
_symmetry.space_group_name_H-M   'P 1'
#
loop_
_entity.id
_entity.type
_entity.pdbx_description
1 polymer ?
#
loop_
_entity_poly.entity_id
_entity_poly.type
_entity_poly.pdbx_seq_one_letter_code
_entity_poly.pdbx_strand_id
1 'polypeptide(L)'
;MDFYIISKDYVDYLKSLDYRVSNNYDNKTNKKPYTGVVFSKGYYSYYIPLTSDKEEKYKNLPRDRATVHDLYEITTIPYPLFLS
;
A
#
# COMPACT_ATOMS: atom_id res chain seq x y z
N MET A 1 10.46 -3.84 7.68
CA MET A 1 9.34 -3.46 6.79
C MET A 1 9.18 -1.99 7.01
N ASP A 2 9.50 -1.20 5.99
CA ASP A 2 9.79 0.22 6.13
C ASP A 2 8.92 1.05 5.20
N PHE A 3 8.90 2.37 5.41
CA PHE A 3 8.20 3.31 4.55
C PHE A 3 9.15 3.91 3.52
N TYR A 4 8.68 3.99 2.28
CA TYR A 4 9.43 4.49 1.14
C TYR A 4 8.64 5.57 0.41
N ILE A 5 9.39 6.52 -0.15
CA ILE A 5 8.89 7.45 -1.15
C ILE A 5 9.53 7.07 -2.48
N ILE A 6 8.69 6.77 -3.47
CA ILE A 6 9.13 6.44 -4.83
C ILE A 6 9.00 7.70 -5.68
N SER A 7 10.02 7.98 -6.51
CA SER A 7 10.03 9.18 -7.34
C SER A 7 8.83 9.22 -8.30
N LYS A 8 8.30 10.42 -8.53
CA LYS A 8 7.21 10.63 -9.48
C LYS A 8 7.55 10.13 -10.88
N ASP A 9 8.74 10.46 -11.37
CA ASP A 9 9.18 10.12 -12.73
C ASP A 9 9.20 8.60 -12.97
N TYR A 10 9.63 7.82 -11.98
CA TYR A 10 9.64 6.36 -12.10
C TYR A 10 8.22 5.79 -12.12
N VAL A 11 7.32 6.30 -11.28
CA VAL A 11 5.93 5.83 -11.27
C VAL A 11 5.21 6.23 -12.57
N ASP A 12 5.46 7.44 -13.09
CA ASP A 12 4.90 7.89 -14.37
C ASP A 12 5.40 7.03 -15.53
N TYR A 13 6.69 6.67 -15.55
CA TYR A 13 7.23 5.71 -16.50
C TYR A 13 6.49 4.37 -16.43
N LEU A 14 6.36 3.77 -15.25
CA LEU A 14 5.63 2.50 -15.09
C LEU A 14 4.17 2.62 -15.55
N LYS A 15 3.54 3.77 -15.28
CA LYS A 15 2.15 4.01 -15.64
C LYS A 15 1.92 4.21 -17.14
N SER A 16 2.95 4.66 -17.87
CA SER A 16 2.93 4.68 -19.33
C SER A 16 2.86 3.27 -19.93
N LEU A 17 3.32 2.25 -19.19
CA LEU A 17 3.28 0.84 -19.58
C LEU A 17 2.01 0.12 -19.08
N ASP A 18 1.56 0.41 -17.86
CA ASP A 18 0.36 -0.16 -17.27
C ASP A 18 -0.43 0.90 -16.50
N TYR A 19 -1.62 1.25 -16.99
CA TYR A 19 -2.48 2.27 -16.39
C TYR A 19 -2.95 1.93 -14.96
N ARG A 20 -2.85 0.66 -14.54
CA ARG A 20 -3.25 0.20 -13.20
C ARG A 20 -2.24 0.57 -12.11
N VAL A 21 -1.04 1.02 -12.49
CA VAL A 21 -0.06 1.55 -11.55
C VAL A 21 -0.68 2.72 -10.78
N SER A 22 -0.58 2.66 -9.45
CA SER A 22 -1.23 3.61 -8.56
C SER A 22 -0.76 5.04 -8.82
N ASN A 23 -1.68 6.00 -8.79
CA ASN A 23 -1.33 7.42 -8.89
C ASN A 23 -0.31 7.80 -7.81
N ASN A 24 0.77 8.47 -8.20
CA ASN A 24 1.75 9.03 -7.30
C ASN A 24 1.50 10.53 -7.11
N TYR A 25 1.69 11.00 -5.88
CA TYR A 25 1.78 12.42 -5.58
C TYR A 25 3.13 12.61 -4.89
N ASP A 26 3.98 13.46 -5.45
CA ASP A 26 5.29 13.78 -4.88
C ASP A 26 5.51 15.29 -5.05
N ASN A 27 4.89 16.04 -4.14
CA ASN A 27 5.07 17.47 -4.05
C ASN A 27 5.48 17.83 -2.61
N LYS A 28 5.75 19.12 -2.35
CA LYS A 28 6.25 19.56 -1.04
C LYS A 28 5.29 19.27 0.11
N THR A 29 3.98 19.22 -0.15
CA THR A 29 2.94 19.07 0.88
C THR A 29 2.40 17.66 1.00
N ASN A 30 2.52 16.85 -0.05
CA ASN A 30 1.96 15.51 -0.10
C ASN A 30 2.86 14.57 -0.90
N LYS A 31 3.33 13.54 -0.22
CA LYS A 31 4.14 12.45 -0.78
C LYS A 31 3.44 11.15 -0.49
N LYS A 32 3.19 10.35 -1.53
CA LYS A 32 2.53 9.06 -1.37
C LYS A 32 3.49 8.04 -0.73
N PRO A 33 3.15 7.51 0.45
CA PRO A 33 3.98 6.50 1.09
C PRO A 33 3.73 5.12 0.49
N TYR A 34 4.80 4.34 0.41
CA TYR A 34 4.79 2.93 0.06
C TYR A 34 5.37 2.12 1.21
N THR A 35 4.97 0.86 1.34
CA THR A 35 5.62 -0.09 2.27
C THR A 35 6.33 -1.20 1.50
N GLY A 36 7.48 -1.62 1.99
CA GLY A 36 8.28 -2.68 1.39
C GLY A 36 9.46 -3.12 2.24
N VAL A 37 10.31 -4.03 1.75
CA VAL A 37 10.04 -4.91 0.60
C VAL A 37 9.02 -5.98 1.03
N VAL A 38 7.86 -6.07 0.36
CA VAL A 38 6.79 -7.02 0.75
C VAL A 38 6.95 -8.39 0.11
N PHE A 39 7.62 -8.44 -1.04
CA PHE A 39 7.87 -9.64 -1.81
C PHE A 39 9.09 -9.39 -2.69
N SER A 40 9.91 -10.42 -2.87
CA SER A 40 11.09 -10.37 -3.75
C SER A 40 11.03 -11.52 -4.75
N LYS A 41 11.30 -11.24 -6.02
CA LYS A 41 11.43 -12.26 -7.06
C LYS A 41 12.62 -11.94 -7.96
N GLY A 42 13.68 -12.74 -7.84
CA GLY A 42 14.95 -12.44 -8.50
C GLY A 42 15.49 -11.08 -8.03
N TYR A 43 15.74 -10.18 -8.97
CA TYR A 43 16.25 -8.83 -8.70
C TYR A 43 15.15 -7.79 -8.45
N TYR A 44 13.88 -8.19 -8.47
CA TYR A 44 12.75 -7.28 -8.29
C TYR A 44 12.27 -7.29 -6.85
N SER A 45 12.28 -6.11 -6.23
CA SER A 45 11.66 -5.84 -4.93
C SER A 45 10.31 -5.17 -5.15
N TYR A 46 9.27 -5.72 -4.52
CA TYR A 46 7.91 -5.20 -4.63
C TYR A 46 7.56 -4.32 -3.43
N TYR A 47 6.83 -3.24 -3.74
CA TYR A 47 6.38 -2.23 -2.80
C TYR A 47 4.87 -2.02 -2.98
N ILE A 48 4.14 -1.84 -1.88
CA ILE A 48 2.69 -1.64 -1.89
C ILE A 48 2.39 -0.17 -1.61
N PRO A 49 1.59 0.51 -2.45
CA PRO A 49 1.15 1.87 -2.17
C PRO A 49 0.21 1.88 -0.97
N LEU A 50 0.48 2.77 -0.02
CA LEU A 50 -0.45 3.02 1.07
C LEU A 50 -1.50 4.05 0.62
N THR A 51 -2.71 3.91 1.15
CA THR A 51 -3.81 4.84 0.95
C THR A 51 -4.51 5.02 2.28
N SER A 52 -4.89 6.26 2.59
CA SER A 52 -5.79 6.52 3.71
C SER A 52 -7.11 5.81 3.48
N ASP A 53 -7.76 5.44 4.58
CA ASP A 53 -9.11 4.94 4.54
C ASP A 53 -10.01 5.97 3.84
N LYS A 54 -10.79 5.47 2.90
CA LYS A 54 -11.84 6.22 2.23
C LYS A 54 -13.10 5.47 2.58
N GLU A 55 -13.83 6.03 3.54
CA GLU A 55 -14.91 5.36 4.27
C GLU A 55 -15.89 4.60 3.37
N GLU A 56 -16.20 5.07 2.17
CA GLU A 56 -17.15 4.38 1.29
C GLU A 56 -16.53 3.29 0.41
N LYS A 57 -15.22 3.37 0.14
CA LYS A 57 -14.55 2.51 -0.86
C LYS A 57 -14.12 1.17 -0.27
N TYR A 58 -13.67 1.15 0.98
CA TYR A 58 -13.06 -0.04 1.58
C TYR A 58 -14.01 -0.77 2.54
N LYS A 59 -15.04 -0.11 3.10
CA LYS A 59 -16.04 -0.75 4.00
C LYS A 59 -16.80 -1.91 3.35
N ASN A 60 -16.95 -1.91 2.03
CA ASN A 60 -17.69 -2.93 1.27
C ASN A 60 -16.80 -4.00 0.63
N LEU A 61 -15.48 -3.98 0.88
CA LEU A 61 -14.59 -5.00 0.34
C LEU A 61 -14.63 -6.26 1.22
N PRO A 62 -14.79 -7.45 0.62
CA PRO A 62 -14.64 -8.70 1.34
C PRO A 62 -13.24 -8.80 1.97
N ARG A 63 -13.18 -9.13 3.27
CA ARG A 63 -11.95 -9.17 4.07
C ARG A 63 -10.99 -10.30 3.65
N ASP A 64 -11.47 -11.26 2.86
CA ASP A 64 -10.75 -12.44 2.38
C ASP A 64 -9.97 -12.22 1.07
N ARG A 65 -9.93 -10.99 0.55
CA ARG A 65 -9.19 -10.69 -0.68
C ARG A 65 -7.71 -10.46 -0.39
N ALA A 66 -6.84 -11.25 -1.03
CA ALA A 66 -5.39 -11.07 -1.04
C ALA A 66 -4.88 -9.76 -1.69
N THR A 67 -5.78 -8.80 -1.97
CA THR A 67 -5.50 -7.59 -2.75
C THR A 67 -5.41 -6.33 -1.89
N VAL A 68 -6.00 -6.33 -0.69
CA VAL A 68 -6.01 -5.19 0.25
C VAL A 68 -5.76 -5.71 1.66
N HIS A 69 -4.84 -5.08 2.38
CA HIS A 69 -4.57 -5.37 3.78
C HIS A 69 -4.86 -4.11 4.60
N ASP A 70 -5.91 -4.17 5.42
CA ASP A 70 -6.28 -3.09 6.31
C ASP A 70 -5.26 -2.96 7.45
N LEU A 71 -4.85 -1.72 7.73
CA LEU A 71 -3.92 -1.41 8.81
C LEU A 71 -4.70 -0.87 10.01
N TYR A 72 -4.45 -1.45 11.18
CA TYR A 72 -5.07 -1.04 12.43
C TYR A 72 -4.00 -0.65 13.45
N GLU A 73 -4.36 0.23 14.37
CA GLU A 73 -3.52 0.50 15.53
C GLU A 73 -3.51 -0.74 16.43
N ILE A 74 -2.32 -1.18 16.86
CA ILE A 74 -2.17 -2.42 17.66
C ILE A 74 -3.02 -2.39 18.94
N THR A 75 -3.20 -1.19 19.52
CA THR A 75 -4.00 -0.95 20.74
C THR A 75 -5.50 -1.14 20.54
N THR A 76 -5.97 -1.12 19.28
CA THR A 76 -7.40 -1.21 18.93
C THR A 76 -7.85 -2.63 18.57
N ILE A 77 -6.93 -3.59 18.49
CA ILE A 77 -7.28 -4.99 18.27
C ILE A 77 -7.77 -5.57 19.61
N PRO A 78 -9.05 -6.01 19.74
CA PRO A 78 -9.48 -6.71 20.93
C PRO A 78 -8.65 -8.00 21.04
N TYR A 79 -7.98 -8.19 22.18
CA TYR A 79 -7.26 -9.41 22.54
C TYR A 79 -8.27 -10.59 22.56
N PRO A 80 -8.40 -11.36 21.46
CA PRO A 80 -8.01 -12.77 21.54
C PRO A 80 -7.42 -13.38 20.24
N LEU A 81 -7.12 -12.60 19.20
CA LEU A 81 -6.82 -13.16 17.85
C LEU A 81 -5.39 -13.70 17.62
N PHE A 82 -4.55 -13.84 18.66
CA PHE A 82 -3.17 -14.33 18.53
C PHE A 82 -2.92 -15.71 19.16
N LEU A 83 -3.97 -16.45 19.54
CA LEU A 83 -3.87 -17.82 20.05
C LEU A 83 -4.82 -18.75 19.27
N SER A 84 -4.41 -19.18 18.08
CA SER A 84 -4.93 -20.39 17.42
C SER A 84 -3.89 -20.94 16.45
#